data_AF-A0A9D7NME9-F1
#
_entry.id   AF-A0A9D7NME9-F1
#
_cell.length_a   1.000
_cell.length_b   1.000
_cell.length_c   1.000
_cell.angle_alpha   90.00
_cell.angle_beta   90.00
_cell.angle_gamma   90.00
#
_symmetry.space_group_name_H-M   'P 1'
#
loop_
_entity.id
_entity.type
_entity.pdbx_description
1 polymer ?
#
loop_
_entity_poly.entity_id
_entity_poly.type
_entity_poly.pdbx_seq_one_letter_code
_entity_poly.pdbx_strand_id
1 'polypeptide(L)'
;MQARLTLSMALSALLLSACSSSSNSPRAVATAPATNDSGSAVNGVITARFNPSAGVVPLPNNLLLSGTRDLTLNIPLGTGNPADFSNPQVALNTLDGWSTTTPWTFAFSAAPNPATVIPGQSVRMFQVTLTGPGGGTNGLTRELVAGVDFVTAPVSSDTTGRTFAVVPHAVGANDFVHGRGHRQRARRPWQRCHA
;
A
#
# COMPACT_ATOMS: atom_id res chain seq x y z
N MET A 1 -15.97 -62.24 -20.85
CA MET A 1 -15.67 -61.23 -19.82
C MET A 1 -15.04 -59.94 -20.39
N GLN A 2 -14.47 -59.94 -21.60
CA GLN A 2 -13.82 -58.76 -22.21
C GLN A 2 -14.76 -57.62 -22.63
N ALA A 3 -15.99 -57.91 -23.09
CA ALA A 3 -16.96 -56.88 -23.50
C ALA A 3 -17.53 -56.04 -22.34
N ARG A 4 -17.44 -56.52 -21.09
CA ARG A 4 -17.86 -55.77 -19.90
C ARG A 4 -16.78 -54.76 -19.46
N LEU A 5 -15.50 -55.07 -19.68
CA LEU A 5 -14.39 -54.17 -19.37
C LEU A 5 -14.34 -52.97 -20.34
N THR A 6 -14.60 -53.18 -21.63
CA THR A 6 -14.58 -52.11 -22.63
C THR A 6 -15.73 -51.11 -22.44
N LEU A 7 -16.91 -51.59 -22.04
CA LEU A 7 -18.06 -50.72 -21.76
C LEU A 7 -17.84 -49.84 -20.51
N SER A 8 -17.13 -50.37 -19.51
CA SER A 8 -16.81 -49.64 -18.28
C SER A 8 -15.81 -48.51 -18.52
N MET A 9 -14.87 -48.69 -19.44
CA MET A 9 -13.85 -47.68 -19.75
C MET A 9 -14.41 -46.54 -20.63
N ALA A 10 -15.36 -46.85 -21.52
CA ALA A 10 -16.06 -45.84 -22.31
C ALA A 10 -16.96 -44.94 -21.44
N LEU A 11 -17.63 -45.50 -20.44
CA LEU A 11 -18.53 -44.74 -19.57
C LEU A 11 -17.77 -43.74 -18.67
N SER A 12 -16.58 -44.11 -18.18
CA SER A 12 -15.73 -43.21 -17.39
C SER A 12 -15.15 -42.05 -18.21
N ALA A 13 -14.91 -42.24 -19.51
CA ALA A 13 -14.44 -41.17 -20.39
C ALA A 13 -15.53 -40.12 -20.70
N LEU A 14 -16.81 -40.53 -20.78
CA LEU A 14 -17.94 -39.61 -20.92
C LEU A 14 -18.24 -38.82 -19.64
N LEU A 15 -17.93 -39.38 -18.47
CA LEU A 15 -18.15 -38.69 -17.19
C LEU A 15 -17.08 -37.62 -16.89
N LEU A 16 -15.90 -37.68 -17.52
CA LEU A 16 -14.82 -36.72 -17.31
C LEU A 16 -14.99 -35.42 -18.11
N SER A 17 -15.72 -35.43 -19.24
CA SER A 17 -15.99 -34.20 -20.03
C SER A 17 -17.04 -33.29 -19.38
N ALA A 18 -17.78 -33.77 -18.39
CA ALA A 18 -18.79 -33.00 -17.67
C ALA A 18 -18.23 -32.11 -16.55
N CYS A 19 -17.00 -32.35 -16.08
CA CYS A 19 -16.36 -31.54 -15.04
C CYS A 19 -15.44 -30.42 -15.58
N SER A 20 -15.26 -30.31 -16.91
CA SER A 20 -14.48 -29.21 -17.51
C SER A 20 -15.34 -27.97 -17.83
N SER A 21 -16.56 -27.88 -17.31
CA SER A 21 -17.42 -26.71 -17.44
C SER A 21 -17.32 -25.86 -16.16
N SER A 22 -16.38 -24.91 -16.15
CA SER A 22 -16.34 -23.85 -15.15
C SER A 22 -17.69 -23.13 -15.12
N SER A 23 -18.49 -23.42 -14.10
CA SER A 23 -19.79 -22.81 -13.88
C SER A 23 -19.59 -21.36 -13.41
N ASN A 24 -19.95 -20.40 -14.27
CA ASN A 24 -20.43 -19.11 -13.79
C ASN A 24 -21.82 -19.36 -13.17
N SER A 25 -22.06 -18.80 -11.98
CA SER A 25 -23.27 -19.03 -11.19
C SER A 25 -24.57 -18.95 -12.02
N PRO A 26 -25.59 -19.79 -11.77
CA PRO A 26 -26.88 -19.77 -12.50
C PRO A 26 -27.70 -18.47 -12.43
N ARG A 27 -27.18 -17.44 -11.74
CA ARG A 27 -27.70 -16.08 -11.65
C ARG A 27 -26.74 -15.03 -12.24
N ALA A 28 -25.77 -15.44 -13.04
CA ALA A 28 -24.94 -14.50 -13.80
C ALA A 28 -25.78 -13.89 -14.92
N VAL A 29 -26.31 -12.69 -14.68
CA VAL A 29 -26.82 -11.84 -15.76
C VAL A 29 -25.64 -11.54 -16.68
N ALA A 30 -25.86 -11.54 -18.00
CA ALA A 30 -24.84 -11.11 -18.95
C ALA A 30 -24.40 -9.68 -18.61
N THR A 31 -23.22 -9.56 -18.00
CA THR A 31 -22.58 -8.28 -17.74
C THR A 31 -21.80 -7.87 -18.97
N ALA A 32 -22.07 -6.67 -19.48
CA ALA A 32 -21.25 -6.10 -20.53
C ALA A 32 -19.77 -6.09 -20.09
N PRO A 33 -18.82 -6.28 -21.02
CA PRO A 33 -17.40 -6.19 -20.70
C PRO A 33 -17.09 -4.85 -20.02
N ALA A 34 -16.16 -4.86 -19.06
CA ALA A 34 -15.67 -3.62 -18.50
C ALA A 34 -15.10 -2.75 -19.63
N THR A 35 -15.51 -1.49 -19.68
CA THR A 35 -15.03 -0.51 -20.66
C THR A 35 -14.17 0.53 -19.96
N ASN A 36 -13.16 1.04 -20.66
CA ASN A 36 -12.44 2.25 -20.27
C ASN A 36 -13.37 3.47 -20.37
N ASP A 37 -12.92 4.63 -19.86
CA ASP A 37 -13.64 5.91 -19.97
C ASP A 37 -13.97 6.29 -21.43
N SER A 38 -13.21 5.76 -22.39
CA SER A 38 -13.42 5.94 -23.83
C SER A 38 -14.45 5.00 -24.46
N GLY A 39 -15.06 4.09 -23.68
CA GLY A 39 -15.99 3.06 -24.17
C GLY A 39 -15.33 1.84 -24.82
N SER A 40 -14.00 1.85 -25.00
CA SER A 40 -13.24 0.70 -25.48
C SER A 40 -13.15 -0.40 -24.40
N ALA A 41 -13.11 -1.68 -24.79
CA ALA A 41 -12.92 -2.78 -23.86
C ALA A 41 -11.61 -2.64 -23.05
N VAL A 42 -11.66 -2.98 -21.76
CA VAL A 42 -10.47 -3.02 -20.91
C VAL A 42 -9.53 -4.15 -21.38
N ASN A 43 -8.36 -3.78 -21.91
CA ASN A 43 -7.33 -4.71 -22.40
C ASN A 43 -6.08 -4.75 -21.48
N GLY A 44 -6.16 -4.13 -20.30
CA GLY A 44 -5.05 -4.06 -19.36
C GLY A 44 -5.49 -3.56 -18.00
N VAL A 45 -4.75 -3.92 -16.96
CA VAL A 45 -5.02 -3.52 -15.57
C VAL A 45 -3.91 -2.60 -15.09
N ILE A 46 -4.28 -1.43 -14.60
CA ILE A 46 -3.36 -0.54 -13.88
C ILE A 46 -3.29 -1.04 -12.44
N THR A 47 -2.09 -1.32 -11.95
CA THR A 47 -1.86 -1.84 -10.60
C THR A 47 -0.96 -0.90 -9.81
N ALA A 48 -1.19 -0.80 -8.51
CA ALA A 48 -0.26 -0.12 -7.61
C ALA A 48 1.07 -0.89 -7.59
N ARG A 49 2.19 -0.16 -7.63
CA ARG A 49 3.53 -0.74 -7.59
C ARG A 49 3.94 -1.01 -6.15
N PHE A 50 4.10 -2.27 -5.83
CA PHE A 50 4.63 -2.73 -4.56
C PHE A 50 5.38 -4.05 -4.78
N ASN A 51 6.70 -4.00 -4.71
CA ASN A 51 7.59 -5.16 -4.81
C ASN A 51 8.76 -4.95 -3.84
N PRO A 52 8.59 -5.33 -2.55
CA PRO A 52 9.61 -5.14 -1.53
C PRO A 52 10.94 -5.84 -1.85
N SER A 53 10.92 -7.01 -2.49
CA SER A 53 12.14 -7.72 -2.89
C SER A 53 12.97 -6.99 -3.95
N ALA A 54 12.34 -6.13 -4.75
CA ALA A 54 13.02 -5.29 -5.74
C ALA A 54 13.19 -3.83 -5.26
N GLY A 55 12.94 -3.54 -3.97
CA GLY A 55 13.03 -2.19 -3.42
C GLY A 55 11.94 -1.21 -3.89
N VAL A 56 10.89 -1.70 -4.55
CA VAL A 56 9.76 -0.86 -5.00
C VAL A 56 8.74 -0.79 -3.89
N VAL A 57 8.90 0.19 -2.99
CA VAL A 57 8.05 0.38 -1.80
C VAL A 57 7.60 1.85 -1.74
N PRO A 58 6.30 2.14 -1.60
CA PRO A 58 5.78 3.48 -1.35
C PRO A 58 6.43 4.10 -0.12
N LEU A 59 6.77 5.39 -0.15
CA LEU A 59 7.35 6.08 1.00
C LEU A 59 6.37 7.09 1.58
N PRO A 60 6.25 7.19 2.91
CA PRO A 60 6.85 6.33 3.92
C PRO A 60 6.23 4.91 3.96
N ASN A 61 6.98 3.93 4.49
CA ASN A 61 6.48 2.56 4.68
C ASN A 61 6.88 1.99 6.03
N ASN A 62 5.93 1.31 6.68
CA ASN A 62 6.18 0.60 7.93
C ASN A 62 7.18 -0.57 7.75
N LEU A 63 7.22 -1.24 6.59
CA LEU A 63 8.17 -2.33 6.35
C LEU A 63 9.63 -1.92 6.56
N LEU A 64 9.95 -0.64 6.35
CA LEU A 64 11.29 -0.09 6.52
C LEU A 64 11.63 0.21 7.99
N LEU A 65 10.77 -0.17 8.94
CA LEU A 65 11.02 -0.21 10.38
C LEU A 65 11.21 -1.65 10.89
N SER A 66 11.16 -2.64 10.00
CA SER A 66 11.21 -4.05 10.39
C SER A 66 12.49 -4.38 11.13
N GLY A 67 12.35 -5.08 12.27
CA GLY A 67 13.47 -5.48 13.13
C GLY A 67 13.91 -4.44 14.15
N THR A 68 13.37 -3.21 14.12
CA THR A 68 13.67 -2.19 15.12
C THR A 68 12.63 -2.20 16.25
N ARG A 69 13.00 -1.64 17.41
CA ARG A 69 12.12 -1.51 18.58
C ARG A 69 11.87 -0.06 18.99
N ASP A 70 12.65 0.85 18.41
CA ASP A 70 12.77 2.25 18.78
C ASP A 70 12.38 3.18 17.63
N LEU A 71 11.63 2.68 16.63
CA LEU A 71 11.19 3.42 15.45
C LEU A 71 12.31 3.91 14.52
N THR A 72 13.56 3.52 14.75
CA THR A 72 14.66 3.80 13.81
C THR A 72 14.37 3.16 12.45
N LEU A 73 14.69 3.87 11.36
CA LEU A 73 14.62 3.31 10.00
C LEU A 73 15.65 2.18 9.81
N ASN A 74 15.25 1.11 9.15
CA ASN A 74 16.06 -0.05 8.80
C ASN A 74 15.92 -0.37 7.30
N ILE A 75 16.37 0.56 6.47
CA ILE A 75 16.38 0.43 5.01
C ILE A 75 17.52 -0.52 4.60
N PRO A 76 17.25 -1.62 3.87
CA PRO A 76 18.26 -2.61 3.50
C PRO A 76 19.40 -2.03 2.64
N LEU A 77 20.63 -2.05 3.14
CA LEU A 77 21.82 -1.49 2.47
C LEU A 77 22.38 -2.37 1.33
N GLY A 78 21.81 -3.55 1.08
CA GLY A 78 22.40 -4.52 0.16
C GLY A 78 23.80 -4.93 0.64
N THR A 79 24.81 -4.71 -0.20
CA THR A 79 26.23 -4.93 0.13
C THR A 79 26.96 -3.68 0.66
N GLY A 80 26.23 -2.61 0.95
CA GLY A 80 26.80 -1.33 1.41
C GLY A 80 27.36 -1.39 2.83
N ASN A 81 28.36 -0.55 3.11
CA ASN A 81 28.95 -0.42 4.43
C ASN A 81 28.04 0.39 5.37
N PRO A 82 27.58 -0.16 6.51
CA PRO A 82 26.73 0.56 7.47
C PRO A 82 27.45 1.72 8.20
N ALA A 83 28.77 1.85 8.09
CA ALA A 83 29.54 2.96 8.67
C ALA A 83 29.83 4.10 7.67
N ASP A 84 29.39 3.98 6.41
CA ASP A 84 29.63 5.00 5.39
C ASP A 84 28.51 6.06 5.37
N PHE A 85 28.68 7.11 6.16
CA PHE A 85 27.73 8.23 6.23
C PHE A 85 27.72 9.15 5.00
N SER A 86 28.60 8.92 4.01
CA SER A 86 28.49 9.58 2.71
C SER A 86 27.36 8.98 1.87
N ASN A 87 26.94 7.74 2.17
CA ASN A 87 25.76 7.12 1.59
C ASN A 87 24.49 7.68 2.27
N PRO A 88 23.61 8.39 1.54
CA PRO A 88 22.39 8.95 2.10
C PRO A 88 21.49 7.89 2.75
N GLN A 89 21.51 6.65 2.29
CA GLN A 89 20.69 5.58 2.87
C GLN A 89 21.17 5.19 4.28
N VAL A 90 22.50 5.19 4.51
CA VAL A 90 23.07 4.97 5.85
C VAL A 90 22.69 6.12 6.77
N ALA A 91 22.78 7.36 6.27
CA ALA A 91 22.35 8.53 7.03
C ALA A 91 20.85 8.49 7.37
N LEU A 92 19.98 8.09 6.43
CA LEU A 92 18.55 7.94 6.66
C LEU A 92 18.24 6.87 7.71
N ASN A 93 19.02 5.77 7.78
CA ASN A 93 18.88 4.76 8.83
C ASN A 93 19.24 5.25 10.24
N THR A 94 19.71 6.49 10.41
CA THR A 94 19.88 7.10 11.74
C THR A 94 18.65 7.88 12.21
N LEU A 95 17.64 8.03 11.34
CA LEU A 95 16.40 8.75 11.68
C LEU A 95 15.49 7.89 12.55
N ASP A 96 14.92 8.54 13.57
CA ASP A 96 13.85 8.01 14.44
C ASP A 96 12.50 8.06 13.70
N GLY A 97 12.43 7.27 12.62
CA GLY A 97 11.25 7.04 11.83
C GLY A 97 11.00 8.05 10.72
N TRP A 98 9.80 7.96 10.15
CA TRP A 98 9.33 8.85 9.08
C TRP A 98 8.72 10.12 9.66
N SER A 99 8.85 11.23 8.94
CA SER A 99 8.15 12.46 9.31
C SER A 99 6.62 12.28 9.23
N THR A 100 5.92 12.78 10.24
CA THR A 100 4.46 12.65 10.42
C THR A 100 3.65 13.60 9.55
N THR A 101 4.31 14.56 8.90
CA THR A 101 3.67 15.59 8.06
C THR A 101 4.14 15.55 6.61
N THR A 102 5.03 14.61 6.26
CA THR A 102 5.49 14.46 4.87
C THR A 102 4.41 13.82 4.00
N PRO A 103 4.27 14.23 2.73
CA PRO A 103 3.44 13.52 1.77
C PRO A 103 3.87 12.06 1.61
N TRP A 104 2.88 11.18 1.44
CA TRP A 104 3.07 9.76 1.16
C TRP A 104 2.96 9.53 -0.33
N THR A 105 3.98 8.96 -0.96
CA THR A 105 4.01 8.74 -2.41
C THR A 105 3.90 7.27 -2.76
N PHE A 106 3.13 6.99 -3.80
CA PHE A 106 3.02 5.67 -4.42
C PHE A 106 2.88 5.82 -5.93
N ALA A 107 3.22 4.78 -6.66
CA ALA A 107 3.19 4.79 -8.13
C ALA A 107 2.34 3.63 -8.68
N PHE A 108 1.79 3.83 -9.87
CA PHE A 108 1.09 2.81 -10.64
C PHE A 108 1.96 2.21 -11.76
N SER A 109 1.56 1.05 -12.27
CA SER A 109 2.23 0.37 -13.41
C SER A 109 2.13 1.16 -14.71
N ALA A 110 1.06 1.95 -14.88
CA ALA A 110 0.83 2.90 -15.96
C ALA A 110 0.09 4.13 -15.40
N ALA A 111 0.09 5.24 -16.14
CA ALA A 111 -0.58 6.46 -15.69
C ALA A 111 -2.09 6.24 -15.67
N PRO A 112 -2.78 6.35 -14.53
CA PRO A 112 -4.23 6.38 -14.53
C PRO A 112 -4.72 7.71 -15.13
N ASN A 113 -5.99 7.76 -15.55
CA ASN A 113 -6.64 9.02 -15.84
C ASN A 113 -6.70 9.86 -14.54
N PRO A 114 -6.07 11.04 -14.46
CA PRO A 114 -6.06 11.82 -13.22
C PRO A 114 -7.47 12.19 -12.71
N ALA A 115 -8.45 12.32 -13.62
CA ALA A 115 -9.84 12.61 -13.26
C ALA A 115 -10.52 11.47 -12.48
N THR A 116 -9.99 10.25 -12.56
CA THR A 116 -10.54 9.10 -11.82
C THR A 116 -9.87 8.90 -10.45
N VAL A 117 -8.88 9.72 -10.09
CA VAL A 117 -8.21 9.69 -8.79
C VAL A 117 -8.87 10.70 -7.84
N ILE A 118 -9.94 10.26 -7.17
CA ILE A 118 -10.84 11.09 -6.38
C ILE A 118 -10.71 10.69 -4.90
N PRO A 119 -10.16 11.57 -4.03
CA PRO A 119 -10.12 11.36 -2.59
C PRO A 119 -11.50 11.11 -1.99
N GLY A 120 -11.62 10.08 -1.15
CA GLY A 120 -12.87 9.69 -0.49
C GLY A 120 -13.82 8.87 -1.37
N GLN A 121 -13.47 8.63 -2.64
CA GLN A 121 -14.23 7.74 -3.53
C GLN A 121 -13.35 6.61 -4.08
N SER A 122 -12.54 6.90 -5.09
CA SER A 122 -11.61 5.90 -5.66
C SER A 122 -10.32 5.79 -4.87
N VAL A 123 -9.95 6.82 -4.10
CA VAL A 123 -8.86 6.79 -3.14
C VAL A 123 -9.45 6.85 -1.73
N ARG A 124 -9.34 5.74 -0.99
CA ARG A 124 -9.83 5.62 0.38
C ARG A 124 -8.65 5.32 1.30
N MET A 125 -8.62 5.98 2.45
CA MET A 125 -7.51 5.86 3.39
C MET A 125 -8.04 5.43 4.75
N PHE A 126 -7.30 4.56 5.41
CA PHE A 126 -7.75 3.94 6.64
C PHE A 126 -6.68 4.06 7.72
N GLN A 127 -7.12 4.44 8.91
CA GLN A 127 -6.32 4.34 10.10
C GLN A 127 -6.36 2.90 10.61
N VAL A 128 -5.18 2.32 10.85
CA VAL A 128 -5.02 0.93 11.28
C VAL A 128 -4.20 0.85 12.55
N THR A 129 -4.38 -0.23 13.31
CA THR A 129 -3.48 -0.59 14.42
C THR A 129 -2.45 -1.61 13.96
N LEU A 130 -1.23 -1.53 14.50
CA LEU A 130 -0.10 -2.38 14.13
C LEU A 130 0.35 -3.21 15.32
N THR A 131 0.98 -4.37 15.07
CA THR A 131 1.59 -5.18 16.15
C THR A 131 2.89 -4.59 16.71
N GLY A 132 3.38 -3.47 16.16
CA GLY A 132 4.61 -2.79 16.53
C GLY A 132 5.29 -2.12 15.31
N PRO A 133 6.46 -1.47 15.50
CA PRO A 133 7.28 -0.98 14.40
C PRO A 133 7.62 -2.09 13.42
N GLY A 134 7.36 -1.89 12.13
CA GLY A 134 7.57 -2.94 11.12
C GLY A 134 6.63 -4.14 11.22
N GLY A 135 5.70 -4.11 12.17
CA GLY A 135 4.70 -5.15 12.39
C GLY A 135 3.53 -5.11 11.40
N GLY A 136 2.74 -6.17 11.39
CA GLY A 136 1.55 -6.25 10.55
C GLY A 136 0.38 -5.42 11.09
N THR A 137 -0.56 -5.10 10.22
CA THR A 137 -1.87 -4.56 10.61
C THR A 137 -2.64 -5.60 11.42
N ASN A 138 -3.12 -5.21 12.60
CA ASN A 138 -3.92 -6.06 13.49
C ASN A 138 -5.31 -5.46 13.81
N GLY A 139 -5.67 -4.36 13.18
CA GLY A 139 -6.98 -3.76 13.36
C GLY A 139 -7.22 -2.57 12.46
N LEU A 140 -8.50 -2.27 12.27
CA LEU A 140 -8.99 -1.12 11.53
C LEU A 140 -9.67 -0.17 12.52
N THR A 141 -9.18 1.06 12.64
CA THR A 141 -9.73 2.07 13.56
C THR A 141 -10.89 2.79 12.92
N ARG A 142 -10.65 3.42 11.77
CA ARG A 142 -11.64 4.18 11.02
C ARG A 142 -11.17 4.45 9.59
N GLU A 143 -12.13 4.78 8.73
CA GLU A 143 -11.83 5.47 7.48
C GLU A 143 -11.53 6.94 7.74
N LEU A 144 -10.59 7.48 6.97
CA LEU A 144 -10.17 8.88 7.02
C LEU A 144 -11.00 9.70 6.03
N VAL A 145 -11.30 10.94 6.40
CA VAL A 145 -12.18 11.82 5.62
C VAL A 145 -11.35 12.67 4.66
N ALA A 146 -11.59 12.52 3.36
CA ALA A 146 -10.95 13.34 2.34
C ALA A 146 -11.23 14.84 2.53
N GLY A 147 -10.23 15.69 2.27
CA GLY A 147 -10.28 17.14 2.49
C GLY A 147 -10.12 17.56 3.96
N VAL A 148 -10.40 16.67 4.91
CA VAL A 148 -10.24 16.90 6.35
C VAL A 148 -8.95 16.28 6.86
N ASP A 149 -8.81 14.96 6.72
CA ASP A 149 -7.67 14.18 7.19
C ASP A 149 -6.55 14.10 6.14
N PHE A 150 -6.91 14.05 4.84
CA PHE A 150 -5.94 13.95 3.75
C PHE A 150 -6.44 14.53 2.43
N VAL A 151 -5.51 14.85 1.54
CA VAL A 151 -5.77 15.13 0.11
C VAL A 151 -4.89 14.23 -0.76
N THR A 152 -5.24 14.06 -2.04
CA THR A 152 -4.43 13.29 -3.01
C THR A 152 -4.20 14.13 -4.26
N ALA A 153 -2.98 14.09 -4.79
CA ALA A 153 -2.61 14.81 -6.00
C ALA A 153 -1.52 14.06 -6.79
N PRO A 154 -1.42 14.22 -8.11
CA PRO A 154 -0.27 13.74 -8.87
C PRO A 154 1.02 14.45 -8.41
N VAL A 155 2.13 13.73 -8.45
CA VAL A 155 3.45 14.30 -8.12
C VAL A 155 4.01 15.02 -9.34
N SER A 156 4.19 16.34 -9.22
CA SER A 156 4.59 17.20 -10.35
C SER A 156 5.98 16.91 -10.92
N SER A 157 6.88 16.34 -10.11
CA SER A 157 8.22 15.94 -10.57
C SER A 157 8.23 14.63 -11.37
N ASP A 158 7.14 13.85 -11.37
CA ASP A 158 7.01 12.65 -12.18
C ASP A 158 6.34 12.95 -13.52
N THR A 159 7.15 13.08 -14.57
CA THR A 159 6.67 13.36 -15.93
C THR A 159 5.91 12.19 -16.56
N THR A 160 5.96 10.99 -15.98
CA THR A 160 5.22 9.82 -16.47
C THR A 160 3.75 9.83 -16.04
N GLY A 161 3.37 10.68 -15.08
CA GLY A 161 2.00 10.76 -14.54
C GLY A 161 1.58 9.53 -13.74
N ARG A 162 2.53 8.71 -13.28
CA ARG A 162 2.24 7.44 -12.59
C ARG A 162 2.22 7.59 -11.08
N THR A 163 2.83 8.65 -10.55
CA THR A 163 3.06 8.85 -9.13
C THR A 163 2.07 9.83 -8.53
N PHE A 164 1.47 9.43 -7.41
CA PHE A 164 0.54 10.24 -6.64
C PHE A 164 1.04 10.40 -5.22
N ALA A 165 0.74 11.55 -4.64
CA ALA A 165 0.99 11.88 -3.25
C ALA A 165 -0.32 11.95 -2.48
N VAL A 166 -0.35 11.34 -1.31
CA VAL A 166 -1.35 11.56 -0.27
C VAL A 166 -0.74 12.47 0.78
N VAL A 167 -1.32 13.65 0.98
CA VAL A 167 -0.81 14.65 1.93
C VAL A 167 -1.68 14.59 3.17
N PRO A 168 -1.14 14.22 4.34
CA PRO A 168 -1.87 14.31 5.60
C PRO A 168 -2.12 15.77 5.97
N HIS A 169 -3.32 16.09 6.45
CA HIS A 169 -3.61 17.39 7.05
C HIS A 169 -3.29 17.37 8.55
N ALA A 170 -2.72 18.48 9.05
CA ALA A 170 -2.19 18.60 10.41
C ALA A 170 -3.21 18.36 11.53
N VAL A 171 -4.51 18.43 11.25
CA VAL A 171 -5.57 18.11 12.21
C VAL A 171 -5.68 16.59 12.46
N GLY A 172 -5.26 15.76 11.50
CA GLY A 172 -5.21 14.30 11.63
C GLY A 172 -3.80 13.72 11.87
N ALA A 173 -2.73 14.46 11.55
CA ALA A 173 -1.33 13.98 11.55
C ALA A 173 -0.84 13.33 12.86
N ASN A 174 -1.46 13.65 14.00
CA ASN A 174 -1.10 13.10 15.31
C ASN A 174 -1.51 11.63 15.50
N ASP A 175 -2.40 11.12 14.65
CA ASP A 175 -2.98 9.77 14.72
C ASP A 175 -2.43 8.81 13.65
N PHE A 176 -1.58 9.31 12.74
CA PHE A 176 -1.10 8.57 11.56
C PHE A 176 0.14 7.71 11.82
N VAL A 177 0.88 7.98 12.90
CA VAL A 177 2.06 7.19 13.27
C VAL A 177 1.96 6.89 14.76
N HIS A 178 2.02 5.61 15.12
CA HIS A 178 2.02 5.16 16.52
C HIS A 178 3.04 5.96 17.33
N GLY A 179 2.59 6.59 18.41
CA GLY A 179 3.50 7.04 19.47
C GLY A 179 3.34 8.45 20.03
N ARG A 180 2.12 8.98 20.19
CA ARG A 180 1.88 9.93 21.30
C ARG A 180 0.89 9.37 22.29
N GLY A 181 1.34 8.33 22.99
CA GLY A 181 0.83 8.03 24.32
C GLY A 181 1.08 9.23 25.24
N HIS A 182 0.00 9.80 25.75
CA HIS A 182 -0.10 10.63 26.95
C HIS A 182 1.21 10.92 27.71
N ARG A 183 1.89 12.02 27.38
CA ARG A 183 2.54 12.87 28.38
C ARG A 183 2.27 14.33 28.06
N GLN A 184 1.17 14.83 28.61
CA GLN A 184 0.93 16.26 28.69
C GLN A 184 2.08 16.93 29.44
N ARG A 185 2.60 18.00 28.84
CA ARG A 185 3.03 19.25 29.49
C ARG A 185 3.44 19.12 30.97
N ALA A 186 4.73 18.87 31.21
CA ALA A 186 5.40 19.56 32.30
C ALA A 186 6.04 20.82 31.71
N ARG A 187 5.40 21.97 31.93
CA ARG A 187 6.00 23.29 31.72
C ARG A 187 7.31 23.32 32.51
N ARG A 188 8.47 23.42 31.86
CA ARG A 188 9.68 23.93 32.52
C ARG A 188 9.87 25.39 32.11
N PRO A 189 9.77 26.33 33.05
CA PRO A 189 9.98 27.74 32.76
C PRO A 189 11.48 28.01 32.57
N TRP A 190 11.78 28.86 31.60
CA TRP A 190 12.92 29.77 31.52
C TRP A 190 13.96 29.69 32.66
N GLN A 191 15.19 29.31 32.31
CA GLN A 191 16.45 29.83 32.89
C GLN A 191 17.48 29.84 31.75
N ARG A 192 17.74 30.98 31.10
CA ARG A 192 18.89 31.89 31.37
C ARG A 192 19.92 31.28 32.32
N CYS A 193 21.13 31.06 31.81
CA CYS A 193 22.34 31.72 32.31
C CYS A 193 23.43 31.64 31.24
N HIS A 194 23.93 32.81 30.82
CA HIS A 194 25.30 32.98 30.39
C HIS A 194 26.21 32.86 31.62
N ALA A 195 27.34 32.18 31.46
CA ALA A 195 28.66 32.56 31.93
C ALA A 195 29.67 31.84 31.02
#